data_AF-A0A6G4RBL3-F1
#
_entry.id   AF-A0A6G4RBL3-F1
#
_cell.length_a   1.000
_cell.length_b   1.000
_cell.length_c   1.000
_cell.angle_alpha   90.00
_cell.angle_beta   90.00
_cell.angle_gamma   90.00
#
_symmetry.space_group_name_H-M   'P 1'
#
loop_
_entity.id
_entity.type
_entity.pdbx_description
1 polymer ?
#
loop_
_entity_poly.entity_id
_entity_poly.type
_entity_poly.pdbx_seq_one_letter_code
_entity_poly.pdbx_strand_id
1 'polypeptide(L)'
;MTYTRRTLLETGVGTALVTALAGCTALTSDDESADGSDTEAESDPESDDTNSSANETPNASDDDSDGESDAEANGETDDETDDEPTEHTLELLGEEHIDHEHACLHAEFDDRTPLEAGSETEAAATVDETHVIWEVTYEGEAGYVTFDADAHHADGSFVFYTADGTATPVSGTLLEEGDVDDDECGPLDEYVEVEPEEGVITLELQAE
;
A
#
# COMPACT_ATOMS: atom_id res chain seq x y z
N MET A 1 -19.63 27.25 19.57
CA MET A 1 -20.09 26.18 20.47
C MET A 1 -18.96 25.18 20.52
N THR A 2 -18.27 25.06 21.66
CA THR A 2 -17.05 24.26 21.79
C THR A 2 -17.44 22.88 22.28
N TYR A 3 -17.31 21.85 21.43
CA TYR A 3 -17.57 20.47 21.80
C TYR A 3 -16.27 19.82 22.29
N THR A 4 -16.16 19.68 23.61
CA THR A 4 -15.11 18.87 24.24
C THR A 4 -15.57 17.40 24.24
N ARG A 5 -15.04 16.57 23.34
CA ARG A 5 -15.21 15.12 23.39
C ARG A 5 -14.28 14.56 24.47
N ARG A 6 -14.84 13.78 25.39
CA ARG A 6 -14.10 13.07 26.45
C ARG A 6 -13.92 11.63 26.00
N THR A 7 -12.69 11.25 25.69
CA THR A 7 -12.30 9.86 25.40
C THR A 7 -12.23 9.09 26.73
N LEU A 8 -12.98 7.99 26.82
CA LEU A 8 -12.94 7.04 27.93
C LEU A 8 -11.88 5.98 27.59
N LEU A 9 -10.75 5.99 28.30
CA LEU A 9 -9.78 4.90 28.28
C LEU A 9 -10.35 3.71 29.06
N GLU A 10 -10.78 2.68 28.33
CA GLU A 10 -11.16 1.40 28.92
C GLU A 10 -9.88 0.57 29.15
N THR A 11 -9.43 0.54 30.40
CA THR A 11 -8.24 -0.22 30.80
C THR A 11 -8.63 -1.68 30.99
N GLY A 12 -8.39 -2.49 29.96
CA GLY A 12 -8.53 -3.94 30.01
C GLY A 12 -7.38 -4.60 30.79
N VAL A 13 -7.68 -5.11 31.99
CA VAL A 13 -6.77 -5.95 32.78
C VAL A 13 -6.96 -7.40 32.34
N GLY A 14 -5.99 -7.96 31.60
CA GLY A 14 -6.08 -9.31 31.02
C GLY A 14 -4.83 -10.17 31.24
N THR A 15 -4.80 -10.86 32.39
CA THR A 15 -4.10 -12.10 32.77
C THR A 15 -2.91 -12.62 31.92
N ALA A 16 -1.70 -12.51 32.46
CA ALA A 16 -0.51 -13.23 31.98
C ALA A 16 -0.55 -14.72 32.36
N LEU A 17 -0.41 -15.61 31.36
CA LEU A 17 -0.15 -17.04 31.55
C LEU A 17 1.37 -17.28 31.52
N VAL A 18 1.94 -17.53 32.70
CA VAL A 18 3.35 -17.94 32.85
C VAL A 18 3.44 -19.45 32.67
N THR A 19 3.88 -19.90 31.50
CA THR A 19 4.19 -21.32 31.24
C THR A 19 5.69 -21.54 31.38
N ALA A 20 6.11 -22.14 32.48
CA ALA A 20 7.49 -22.52 32.70
C ALA A 20 7.79 -23.83 31.93
N LEU A 21 8.58 -23.73 30.85
CA LEU A 21 9.23 -24.88 30.23
C LEU A 21 10.70 -24.90 30.61
N ALA A 22 11.02 -25.74 31.59
CA ALA A 22 12.38 -26.15 31.92
C ALA A 22 12.77 -27.30 30.97
N GLY A 23 13.83 -27.10 30.19
CA GLY A 23 14.34 -28.10 29.25
C GLY A 23 15.76 -27.83 28.81
N CYS A 24 16.71 -27.89 29.76
CA CYS A 24 18.15 -27.86 29.47
C CYS A 24 18.67 -29.26 29.09
N THR A 25 19.23 -29.42 27.89
CA THR A 25 20.36 -30.32 27.57
C THR A 25 21.04 -29.76 26.30
N ALA A 26 22.22 -29.16 26.33
CA ALA A 26 23.57 -29.74 26.46
C ALA A 26 24.34 -29.66 25.13
N LEU A 27 25.22 -28.66 25.06
CA LEU A 27 26.55 -28.57 24.43
C LEU A 27 26.97 -29.64 23.40
N THR A 28 27.34 -29.17 22.20
CA THR A 28 28.56 -29.61 21.48
C THR A 28 29.19 -28.42 20.76
N SER A 29 30.47 -28.19 21.04
CA SER A 29 31.36 -27.21 20.40
C SER A 29 32.12 -27.86 19.24
N ASP A 30 32.27 -27.17 18.11
CA ASP A 30 33.30 -27.32 17.06
C ASP A 30 33.22 -25.98 16.28
N ASP A 31 34.09 -24.98 16.47
CA ASP A 31 35.52 -24.88 16.10
C ASP A 31 35.81 -25.48 14.71
N GLU A 32 35.77 -24.66 13.67
CA GLU A 32 36.73 -24.73 12.55
C GLU A 32 36.87 -23.33 11.94
N SER A 33 38.12 -22.89 11.84
CA SER A 33 38.55 -21.66 11.18
C SER A 33 38.65 -21.83 9.66
N ALA A 34 38.23 -20.83 8.89
CA ALA A 34 38.71 -20.53 7.53
C ALA A 34 38.33 -19.08 7.24
N ASP A 35 39.22 -18.08 7.29
CA ASP A 35 40.37 -17.80 6.41
C ASP A 35 40.02 -17.87 4.92
N GLY A 36 39.97 -16.70 4.29
CA GLY A 36 40.31 -16.56 2.88
C GLY A 36 39.24 -15.91 2.00
N SER A 37 39.50 -14.65 1.69
CA SER A 37 39.79 -14.17 0.32
C SER A 37 38.93 -12.98 -0.10
N ASP A 38 39.59 -11.82 -0.08
CA ASP A 38 39.37 -10.70 -1.00
C ASP A 38 38.96 -11.21 -2.39
N THR A 39 37.83 -10.73 -2.89
CA THR A 39 37.56 -10.72 -4.33
C THR A 39 37.10 -9.32 -4.70
N GLU A 40 38.08 -8.51 -5.07
CA GLU A 40 37.84 -7.29 -5.84
C GLU A 40 37.35 -7.72 -7.22
N ALA A 41 36.10 -7.41 -7.52
CA ALA A 41 35.56 -7.49 -8.87
C ALA A 41 34.91 -6.16 -9.19
N GLU A 42 35.75 -5.21 -9.62
CA GLU A 42 35.33 -4.07 -10.41
C GLU A 42 34.62 -4.61 -11.65
N SER A 43 33.34 -4.30 -11.81
CA SER A 43 32.61 -4.54 -13.06
C SER A 43 31.85 -3.27 -13.40
N ASP A 44 32.53 -2.49 -14.23
CA ASP A 44 32.03 -1.45 -15.11
C ASP A 44 30.94 -2.05 -16.02
N PRO A 45 29.69 -1.57 -16.01
CA PRO A 45 28.81 -1.75 -17.15
C PRO A 45 28.87 -0.50 -18.04
N GLU A 46 29.48 -0.73 -19.20
CA GLU A 46 29.56 0.19 -20.31
C GLU A 46 28.18 0.69 -20.75
N SER A 47 28.17 1.93 -21.22
CA SER A 47 27.06 2.62 -21.84
C SER A 47 26.64 1.92 -23.14
N ASP A 48 25.35 1.60 -23.30
CA ASP A 48 24.81 1.15 -24.58
C ASP A 48 23.50 1.91 -24.92
N ASP A 49 23.70 2.88 -25.80
CA ASP A 49 22.89 3.22 -26.97
C ASP A 49 21.35 3.27 -26.89
N THR A 50 20.90 4.52 -26.95
CA THR A 50 19.79 5.05 -27.74
C THR A 50 19.12 4.07 -28.72
N ASN A 51 17.84 3.76 -28.50
CA ASN A 51 16.94 3.36 -29.58
C ASN A 51 15.75 4.32 -29.68
N SER A 52 15.96 5.40 -30.45
CA SER A 52 14.87 6.17 -31.03
C SER A 52 14.23 5.35 -32.15
N SER A 53 13.01 4.85 -31.92
CA SER A 53 12.15 4.38 -32.99
C SER A 53 10.79 5.05 -32.87
N ALA A 54 10.67 6.17 -33.57
CA ALA A 54 9.41 6.78 -33.93
C ALA A 54 8.57 5.77 -34.73
N ASN A 55 7.35 5.50 -34.26
CA ASN A 55 6.33 4.85 -35.06
C ASN A 55 5.12 5.79 -35.15
N GLU A 56 5.22 6.74 -36.07
CA GLU A 56 4.04 7.35 -36.68
C GLU A 56 3.25 6.23 -37.38
N THR A 57 1.92 6.21 -37.31
CA THR A 57 0.98 6.54 -38.43
C THR A 57 -0.46 6.06 -38.07
N PRO A 58 -1.49 6.34 -38.90
CA PRO A 58 -2.66 7.14 -38.56
C PRO A 58 -3.94 6.28 -38.37
N ASN A 59 -5.09 6.87 -38.05
CA ASN A 59 -6.28 6.74 -38.90
C ASN A 59 -7.44 7.60 -38.36
N ALA A 60 -7.72 8.70 -39.04
CA ALA A 60 -9.00 9.39 -38.93
C ALA A 60 -9.99 8.69 -39.87
N SER A 61 -11.11 8.23 -39.32
CA SER A 61 -12.30 7.89 -40.10
C SER A 61 -13.50 8.54 -39.44
N ASP A 62 -13.90 9.66 -40.03
CA ASP A 62 -15.21 10.27 -39.89
C ASP A 62 -16.28 9.29 -40.41
N ASP A 63 -17.30 8.99 -39.60
CA ASP A 63 -18.54 8.35 -40.07
C ASP A 63 -19.74 9.08 -39.45
N ASP A 64 -20.26 10.03 -40.22
CA ASP A 64 -21.53 10.72 -40.01
C ASP A 64 -22.70 9.73 -40.15
N SER A 65 -23.49 9.56 -39.09
CA SER A 65 -24.80 8.92 -39.16
C SER A 65 -25.85 9.75 -38.43
N ASP A 66 -26.47 10.66 -39.20
CA ASP A 66 -27.71 11.36 -38.88
C ASP A 66 -28.89 10.36 -38.81
N GLY A 67 -29.45 10.19 -37.61
CA GLY A 67 -30.63 9.37 -37.36
C GLY A 67 -31.61 10.08 -36.46
N GLU A 68 -32.36 11.05 -37.00
CA GLU A 68 -33.50 11.68 -36.31
C GLU A 68 -34.61 10.65 -36.05
N SER A 69 -35.01 10.49 -34.79
CA SER A 69 -36.21 9.75 -34.41
C SER A 69 -36.93 10.47 -33.26
N ASP A 70 -37.83 11.35 -33.68
CA ASP A 70 -38.90 11.98 -32.90
C ASP A 70 -39.77 10.90 -32.21
N ALA A 71 -39.60 10.77 -30.89
CA ALA A 71 -40.51 9.99 -30.05
C ALA A 71 -40.80 10.76 -28.75
N GLU A 72 -41.75 11.68 -28.87
CA GLU A 72 -42.44 12.35 -27.77
C GLU A 72 -43.13 11.32 -26.87
N ALA A 73 -42.47 10.93 -25.77
CA ALA A 73 -43.08 10.17 -24.68
C ALA A 73 -42.90 10.95 -23.38
N ASN A 74 -43.96 11.67 -23.00
CA ASN A 74 -44.16 12.21 -21.67
C ASN A 74 -44.26 11.05 -20.67
N GLY A 75 -43.13 10.59 -20.15
CA GLY A 75 -43.02 9.71 -18.99
C GLY A 75 -42.57 10.54 -17.80
N GLU A 76 -43.35 10.51 -16.73
CA GLU A 76 -43.00 11.08 -15.44
C GLU A 76 -41.65 10.48 -15.00
N THR A 77 -40.58 11.26 -15.14
CA THR A 77 -39.23 10.86 -14.76
C THR A 77 -39.20 10.81 -13.24
N ASP A 78 -39.26 9.60 -12.71
CA ASP A 78 -38.76 9.29 -11.38
C ASP A 78 -37.33 9.83 -11.34
N ASP A 79 -37.14 10.89 -10.56
CA ASP A 79 -35.88 11.59 -10.32
C ASP A 79 -35.02 10.67 -9.44
N GLU A 80 -34.68 9.49 -9.98
CA GLU A 80 -33.63 8.65 -9.45
C GLU A 80 -32.36 9.43 -9.72
N THR A 81 -31.93 10.19 -8.71
CA THR A 81 -30.59 10.77 -8.70
C THR A 81 -29.64 9.62 -8.90
N ASP A 82 -29.12 9.55 -10.13
CA ASP A 82 -27.95 8.77 -10.51
C ASP A 82 -26.81 9.36 -9.66
N ASP A 83 -26.70 8.88 -8.43
CA ASP A 83 -25.56 9.14 -7.57
C ASP A 83 -24.38 8.47 -8.26
N GLU A 84 -23.71 9.22 -9.14
CA GLU A 84 -22.47 8.78 -9.77
C GLU A 84 -21.53 8.31 -8.63
N PRO A 85 -20.90 7.14 -8.79
CA PRO A 85 -20.00 6.63 -7.77
C PRO A 85 -18.94 7.68 -7.47
N THR A 86 -18.77 8.00 -6.19
CA THR A 86 -17.70 8.91 -5.77
C THR A 86 -16.39 8.15 -5.83
N GLU A 87 -15.51 8.57 -6.73
CA GLU A 87 -14.14 8.08 -6.83
C GLU A 87 -13.27 8.77 -5.77
N HIS A 88 -12.43 7.98 -5.12
CA HIS A 88 -11.49 8.40 -4.09
C HIS A 88 -10.06 8.09 -4.51
N THR A 89 -9.09 8.86 -4.02
CA THR A 89 -7.66 8.68 -4.32
C THR A 89 -6.83 8.96 -3.07
N LEU A 90 -5.81 8.15 -2.84
CA LEU A 90 -4.77 8.35 -1.82
C LEU A 90 -3.45 7.74 -2.27
N GLU A 91 -2.35 8.08 -1.60
CA GLU A 91 -1.05 7.45 -1.86
C GLU A 91 -0.76 6.37 -0.81
N LEU A 92 -0.15 5.26 -1.24
CA LEU A 92 0.27 4.15 -0.38
C LEU A 92 1.72 3.78 -0.71
N LEU A 93 2.55 3.54 0.31
CA LEU A 93 3.92 3.08 0.15
C LEU A 93 4.20 1.94 1.13
N GLY A 94 4.70 0.81 0.64
CA GLY A 94 5.12 -0.33 1.46
C GLY A 94 6.63 -0.38 1.66
N GLU A 95 7.07 -0.53 2.90
CA GLU A 95 8.47 -0.60 3.33
C GLU A 95 8.69 -1.82 4.23
N GLU A 96 9.93 -2.30 4.33
CA GLU A 96 10.25 -3.44 5.22
C GLU A 96 10.43 -2.99 6.69
N HIS A 97 10.79 -1.72 6.92
CA HIS A 97 11.11 -1.19 8.25
C HIS A 97 10.65 0.27 8.40
N ILE A 98 10.50 0.72 9.65
CA ILE A 98 10.19 2.12 9.94
C ILE A 98 11.44 2.96 9.68
N ASP A 99 11.46 3.69 8.57
CA ASP A 99 12.46 4.68 8.20
C ASP A 99 11.78 5.87 7.50
N HIS A 100 11.36 6.85 8.29
CA HIS A 100 10.64 8.02 7.77
C HIS A 100 11.49 8.79 6.76
N GLU A 101 12.78 9.03 7.05
CA GLU A 101 13.67 9.76 6.13
C GLU A 101 13.77 9.07 4.77
N HIS A 102 13.81 7.73 4.73
CA HIS A 102 13.82 6.96 3.49
C HIS A 102 12.48 7.02 2.76
N ALA A 103 11.37 6.79 3.47
CA ALA A 103 10.02 6.86 2.90
C ALA A 103 9.72 8.24 2.28
N CYS A 104 10.23 9.32 2.88
CA CYS A 104 10.11 10.67 2.32
C CYS A 104 10.78 10.81 0.95
N LEU A 105 11.91 10.14 0.72
CA LEU A 105 12.58 10.21 -0.57
C LEU A 105 11.72 9.58 -1.67
N HIS A 106 11.07 8.45 -1.37
CA HIS A 106 10.09 7.85 -2.27
C HIS A 106 8.93 8.81 -2.51
N ALA A 107 8.32 9.35 -1.45
CA ALA A 107 7.19 10.25 -1.58
C ALA A 107 7.51 11.56 -2.34
N GLU A 108 8.71 12.14 -2.17
CA GLU A 108 9.09 13.39 -2.85
C GLU A 108 9.51 13.17 -4.31
N PHE A 109 10.17 12.05 -4.62
CA PHE A 109 10.90 11.90 -5.90
C PHE A 109 10.39 10.80 -6.82
N ASP A 110 9.67 9.80 -6.31
CA ASP A 110 9.23 8.69 -7.15
C ASP A 110 7.92 9.01 -7.87
N ASP A 111 7.81 8.46 -9.08
CA ASP A 111 6.57 8.50 -9.85
C ASP A 111 5.54 7.55 -9.22
N ARG A 112 4.28 7.96 -9.20
CA ARG A 112 3.18 7.16 -8.65
C ARG A 112 2.79 6.06 -9.62
N THR A 113 2.68 4.84 -9.10
CA THR A 113 2.18 3.68 -9.85
C THR A 113 0.66 3.57 -9.66
N PRO A 114 -0.16 3.67 -10.70
CA PRO A 114 -1.61 3.55 -10.55
C PRO A 114 -2.02 2.17 -10.02
N LEU A 115 -2.90 2.14 -9.02
CA LEU A 115 -3.45 0.92 -8.44
C LEU A 115 -4.95 1.08 -8.19
N GLU A 116 -5.77 0.25 -8.84
CA GLU A 116 -7.21 0.21 -8.56
C GLU A 116 -7.46 -0.77 -7.39
N ALA A 117 -7.98 -0.25 -6.29
CA ALA A 117 -8.29 -1.05 -5.10
C ALA A 117 -9.61 -1.84 -5.28
N GLY A 118 -9.70 -2.98 -4.61
CA GLY A 118 -10.94 -3.76 -4.56
C GLY A 118 -11.98 -3.06 -3.68
N SER A 119 -13.26 -3.31 -3.93
CA SER A 119 -14.36 -2.80 -3.09
C SER A 119 -14.64 -3.65 -1.84
N GLU A 120 -13.99 -4.81 -1.74
CA GLU A 120 -14.07 -5.74 -0.61
C GLU A 120 -12.78 -6.57 -0.50
N THR A 121 -12.53 -7.19 0.65
CA THR A 121 -11.30 -7.97 0.90
C THR A 121 -11.09 -9.12 -0.07
N GLU A 122 -12.16 -9.81 -0.50
CA GLU A 122 -12.07 -10.93 -1.47
C GLU A 122 -11.79 -10.45 -2.91
N ALA A 123 -11.98 -9.16 -3.18
CA ALA A 123 -11.73 -8.52 -4.47
C ALA A 123 -10.50 -7.58 -4.43
N ALA A 124 -9.78 -7.53 -3.31
CA ALA A 124 -8.63 -6.66 -3.12
C ALA A 124 -7.55 -6.95 -4.18
N ALA A 125 -6.98 -5.88 -4.75
CA ALA A 125 -5.83 -6.01 -5.63
C ALA A 125 -4.62 -6.53 -4.85
N THR A 126 -3.90 -7.52 -5.39
CA THR A 126 -2.69 -8.05 -4.76
C THR A 126 -1.44 -7.37 -5.34
N VAL A 127 -0.57 -6.88 -4.46
CA VAL A 127 0.74 -6.29 -4.80
C VAL A 127 1.84 -6.94 -3.94
N ASP A 128 3.08 -6.91 -4.42
CA ASP A 128 4.23 -7.56 -3.77
C ASP A 128 5.53 -6.75 -3.88
N GLU A 129 5.46 -5.49 -4.32
CA GLU A 129 6.65 -4.65 -4.46
C GLU A 129 6.77 -3.73 -3.25
N THR A 130 7.93 -3.67 -2.58
CA THR A 130 8.22 -2.60 -1.62
C THR A 130 8.88 -1.43 -2.33
N HIS A 131 8.98 -0.27 -1.66
CA HIS A 131 9.61 0.94 -2.18
C HIS A 131 8.96 1.47 -3.46
N VAL A 132 7.67 1.14 -3.66
CA VAL A 132 6.82 1.68 -4.73
C VAL A 132 5.73 2.50 -4.09
N ILE A 133 5.57 3.74 -4.54
CA ILE A 133 4.42 4.56 -4.16
C ILE A 133 3.28 4.34 -5.14
N TRP A 134 2.16 3.84 -4.65
CA TRP A 134 0.94 3.63 -5.41
C TRP A 134 0.01 4.82 -5.27
N GLU A 135 -0.51 5.32 -6.40
CA GLU A 135 -1.69 6.17 -6.43
C GLU A 135 -2.90 5.23 -6.45
N VAL A 136 -3.52 5.04 -5.29
CA VAL A 136 -4.61 4.08 -5.12
C VAL A 136 -5.95 4.77 -5.40
N THR A 137 -6.73 4.23 -6.34
CA THR A 137 -8.08 4.70 -6.63
C THR A 137 -9.12 3.64 -6.26
N TYR A 138 -10.29 4.08 -5.79
CA TYR A 138 -11.43 3.20 -5.51
C TYR A 138 -12.76 3.94 -5.53
N GLU A 139 -13.85 3.19 -5.68
CA GLU A 139 -15.22 3.70 -5.59
C GLU A 139 -15.88 3.25 -4.28
N GLY A 140 -16.72 4.11 -3.70
CA GLY A 140 -17.49 3.78 -2.49
C GLY A 140 -16.84 4.28 -1.19
N GLU A 141 -17.15 3.64 -0.06
CA GLU A 141 -16.72 4.14 1.26
C GLU A 141 -15.26 3.82 1.60
N ALA A 142 -14.70 2.73 1.06
CA ALA A 142 -13.33 2.29 1.30
C ALA A 142 -12.80 1.41 0.15
N GLY A 143 -11.49 1.40 -0.03
CA GLY A 143 -10.78 0.50 -0.95
C GLY A 143 -10.01 -0.58 -0.19
N TYR A 144 -9.71 -1.71 -0.84
CA TYR A 144 -8.96 -2.81 -0.26
C TYR A 144 -7.79 -3.23 -1.14
N VAL A 145 -6.62 -3.37 -0.52
CA VAL A 145 -5.38 -3.86 -1.15
C VAL A 145 -4.81 -4.99 -0.30
N THR A 146 -4.32 -6.04 -0.96
CA THR A 146 -3.58 -7.13 -0.30
C THR A 146 -2.12 -7.05 -0.70
N PHE A 147 -1.23 -7.08 0.29
CA PHE A 147 0.19 -7.19 0.13
C PHE A 147 0.63 -8.66 0.32
N ASP A 148 1.30 -9.23 -0.67
CA ASP A 148 1.87 -10.60 -0.62
C ASP A 148 3.26 -10.55 0.01
N ALA A 149 3.32 -10.73 1.33
CA ALA A 149 4.57 -10.71 2.08
C ALA A 149 5.46 -11.93 1.79
N ASP A 150 4.88 -13.08 1.41
CA ASP A 150 5.62 -14.31 1.08
C ASP A 150 6.46 -14.16 -0.21
N ALA A 151 6.15 -13.17 -1.05
CA ALA A 151 6.98 -12.82 -2.20
C ALA A 151 8.35 -12.25 -1.80
N HIS A 152 8.48 -11.73 -0.58
CA HIS A 152 9.73 -11.23 -0.03
C HIS A 152 10.50 -12.33 0.71
N HIS A 153 11.83 -12.20 0.71
CA HIS A 153 12.70 -13.05 1.51
C HIS A 153 12.86 -12.56 2.96
N ALA A 154 12.12 -11.53 3.35
CA ALA A 154 12.15 -10.96 4.68
C ALA A 154 11.18 -11.72 5.59
N ASP A 155 11.70 -12.29 6.67
CA ASP A 155 10.89 -12.72 7.80
C ASP A 155 10.60 -11.48 8.66
N GLY A 156 9.35 -11.01 8.74
CA GLY A 156 9.02 -9.89 9.64
C GLY A 156 7.75 -9.12 9.31
N SER A 157 7.58 -8.02 10.02
CA SER A 157 6.57 -7.00 9.76
C SER A 157 6.92 -6.15 8.54
N PHE A 158 5.91 -5.49 7.99
CA PHE A 158 6.01 -4.48 6.95
C PHE A 158 5.39 -3.19 7.45
N VAL A 159 5.85 -2.07 6.91
CA VAL A 159 5.35 -0.74 7.25
C VAL A 159 4.66 -0.15 6.02
N PHE A 160 3.48 0.41 6.23
CA PHE A 160 2.70 1.06 5.17
C PHE A 160 2.52 2.52 5.54
N TYR A 161 2.99 3.40 4.67
CA TYR A 161 2.80 4.84 4.76
C TYR A 161 1.67 5.28 3.85
N THR A 162 0.90 6.29 4.27
CA THR A 162 -0.14 6.90 3.44
C THR A 162 0.00 8.41 3.34
N ALA A 163 -0.57 8.94 2.25
CA ALA A 163 -0.83 10.37 2.08
C ALA A 163 -2.26 10.59 1.55
N ASP A 164 -2.91 11.67 1.97
CA ASP A 164 -4.30 12.03 1.66
C ASP A 164 -5.31 10.93 2.05
N GLY A 165 -4.98 10.13 3.07
CA GLY A 165 -5.79 9.00 3.50
C GLY A 165 -5.17 8.17 4.62
N THR A 166 -5.89 7.14 5.03
CA THR A 166 -5.55 6.24 6.13
C THR A 166 -5.50 4.79 5.64
N ALA A 167 -4.67 3.97 6.29
CA ALA A 167 -4.60 2.53 6.05
C ALA A 167 -4.83 1.73 7.34
N THR A 168 -5.85 0.87 7.36
CA THR A 168 -6.17 0.02 8.51
C THR A 168 -6.01 -1.47 8.14
N PRO A 169 -5.19 -2.26 8.85
CA PRO A 169 -5.06 -3.68 8.56
C PRO A 169 -6.34 -4.46 8.93
N VAL A 170 -6.87 -5.18 7.95
CA VAL A 170 -7.99 -6.12 8.07
C VAL A 170 -7.49 -7.55 8.29
N SER A 171 -6.29 -7.87 7.80
CA SER A 171 -5.54 -9.09 8.11
C SER A 171 -4.11 -8.75 8.54
N GLY A 172 -3.44 -9.72 9.17
CA GLY A 172 -2.19 -9.47 9.87
C GLY A 172 -2.39 -8.94 11.30
N THR A 173 -1.29 -8.76 12.01
CA THR A 173 -1.27 -8.22 13.38
C THR A 173 -0.65 -6.82 13.36
N LEU A 174 -1.45 -5.80 13.66
CA LEU A 174 -0.95 -4.44 13.87
C LEU A 174 0.02 -4.41 15.05
N LEU A 175 1.25 -3.95 14.80
CA LEU A 175 2.31 -3.81 15.80
C LEU A 175 2.43 -2.36 16.30
N GLU A 176 2.42 -1.40 15.37
CA GLU A 176 2.58 0.02 15.64
C GLU A 176 1.78 0.86 14.63
N GLU A 177 1.31 2.04 15.04
CA GLU A 177 0.70 3.06 14.18
C GLU A 177 1.14 4.45 14.67
N GLY A 178 1.24 5.43 13.78
CA GLY A 178 1.59 6.79 14.16
C GLY A 178 1.51 7.80 13.01
N ASP A 179 1.54 9.08 13.36
CA ASP A 179 1.65 10.18 12.41
C ASP A 179 3.11 10.34 11.95
N VAL A 180 3.32 10.82 10.72
CA VAL A 180 4.64 11.26 10.24
C VAL A 180 4.75 12.77 10.41
N ASP A 181 5.78 13.24 11.12
CA ASP A 181 5.94 14.68 11.39
C ASP A 181 6.17 15.47 10.08
N ASP A 182 5.30 16.46 9.80
CA ASP A 182 5.39 17.34 8.61
C ASP A 182 6.76 18.03 8.44
N ASP A 183 7.41 18.34 9.55
CA ASP A 183 8.73 19.00 9.57
C ASP A 183 9.85 18.07 9.06
N GLU A 184 9.61 16.75 9.09
CA GLU A 184 10.52 15.70 8.63
C GLU A 184 10.07 15.14 7.27
N CYS A 185 8.75 15.07 7.02
CA CYS A 185 8.17 14.41 5.84
C CYS A 185 6.83 15.01 5.36
N GLY A 186 6.84 16.25 4.89
CA GLY A 186 5.60 16.93 4.46
C GLY A 186 4.68 16.21 3.43
N PRO A 187 5.12 15.22 2.62
CA PRO A 187 4.22 14.47 1.76
C PRO A 187 3.51 13.26 2.39
N LEU A 188 3.92 12.77 3.57
CA LEU A 188 3.33 11.58 4.20
C LEU A 188 2.59 11.98 5.47
N ASP A 189 1.42 11.37 5.71
CA ASP A 189 0.55 11.73 6.84
C ASP A 189 0.70 10.73 8.01
N GLU A 190 0.60 9.43 7.74
CA GLU A 190 0.62 8.38 8.76
C GLU A 190 1.35 7.11 8.31
N TYR A 191 1.59 6.22 9.27
CA TYR A 191 2.13 4.89 9.02
C TYR A 191 1.48 3.82 9.92
N VAL A 192 1.45 2.58 9.42
CA VAL A 192 1.11 1.37 10.17
C VAL A 192 2.15 0.28 9.96
N GLU A 193 2.63 -0.34 11.03
CA GLU A 193 3.49 -1.53 11.02
C GLU A 193 2.65 -2.78 11.29
N VAL A 194 2.70 -3.76 10.38
CA VAL A 194 1.85 -4.95 10.42
C VAL A 194 2.68 -6.21 10.23
N GLU A 195 2.54 -7.18 11.15
CA GLU A 195 3.08 -8.53 10.97
C GLU A 195 2.12 -9.37 10.09
N PRO A 196 2.59 -9.98 8.99
CA PRO A 196 1.74 -10.75 8.09
C PRO A 196 1.14 -11.99 8.76
N GLU A 197 -0.12 -12.29 8.45
CA GLU A 197 -0.77 -13.55 8.84
C GLU A 197 -0.93 -14.44 7.59
N GLU A 198 -0.43 -15.67 7.66
CA GLU A 198 -0.42 -16.60 6.52
C GLU A 198 0.27 -16.03 5.26
N GLY A 199 1.29 -15.19 5.46
CA GLY A 199 2.09 -14.62 4.36
C GLY A 199 1.46 -13.44 3.65
N VAL A 200 0.32 -12.91 4.15
CA VAL A 200 -0.39 -11.80 3.52
C VAL A 200 -0.82 -10.74 4.53
N ILE A 201 -0.99 -9.51 4.04
CA ILE A 201 -1.55 -8.37 4.77
C ILE A 201 -2.61 -7.73 3.89
N THR A 202 -3.82 -7.54 4.39
CA THR A 202 -4.90 -6.85 3.68
C THR A 202 -5.19 -5.55 4.41
N LEU A 203 -5.15 -4.44 3.68
CA LEU A 203 -5.42 -3.10 4.18
C LEU A 203 -6.79 -2.64 3.67
N GLU A 204 -7.58 -2.04 4.55
CA GLU A 204 -8.70 -1.16 4.22
C GLU A 204 -8.16 0.27 4.13
N LEU A 205 -8.49 0.97 3.05
CA LEU A 205 -7.96 2.29 2.72
C LEU A 205 -9.11 3.29 2.66
N GLN A 206 -8.91 4.46 3.28
CA GLN A 206 -9.90 5.54 3.31
C GLN A 206 -9.23 6.90 3.04
N ALA A 207 -9.58 7.55 1.94
CA ALA A 207 -9.14 8.90 1.59
C ALA A 207 -9.81 9.97 2.47
N GLU A 208 -9.14 11.10 2.69
CA GLU A 208 -9.61 12.22 3.55
C GLU A 208 -10.57 13.23 2.89
#